data_AF-A0A4R0RHT4-F1
#
_entry.id   AF-A0A4R0RHT4-F1
#
_cell.length_a   1.000
_cell.length_b   1.000
_cell.length_c   1.000
_cell.angle_alpha   90.00
_cell.angle_beta   90.00
_cell.angle_gamma   90.00
#
_symmetry.space_group_name_H-M   'P 1'
#
loop_
_entity.id
_entity.type
_entity.pdbx_description
1 polymer ?
#
loop_
_entity_poly.entity_id
_entity_poly.type
_entity_poly.pdbx_seq_one_letter_code
_entity_poly.pdbx_strand_id
1 'polypeptide(L)'
;MDKPNDPTVVPTTDDTDTGYKTSLEIPTRWSSGSTRPGYPTSPLTHVLILTSVLAPIALVPYLAVRRHLLRVHTQLSRMNETQILLQRDLKAALVEANIRREEQKRVRTLVGDVRSQIEGVRSGLTQNGREGERIERELRGLVEENRGTKLQLSTLRELGKSLADVAAFMHEVEIQQGFVTRPNDGRGIERIRQLAYKLESLQSDLKVEDVSQAEDQTTQSSADKSSEREL
;
A
#
# COMPACT_ATOMS: atom_id res chain seq x y z
N MET A 1 -16.79 -16.01 -12.76
CA MET A 1 -17.64 -17.00 -13.46
C MET A 1 -18.38 -16.20 -14.51
N ASP A 2 -17.80 -16.06 -15.69
CA ASP A 2 -18.36 -15.22 -16.76
C ASP A 2 -18.64 -16.08 -17.98
N LYS A 3 -19.92 -16.20 -18.31
CA LYS A 3 -20.41 -16.78 -19.56
C LYS A 3 -20.24 -15.76 -20.69
N PRO A 4 -19.84 -16.18 -21.89
CA PRO A 4 -20.20 -15.48 -23.11
C PRO A 4 -21.41 -16.15 -23.77
N ASN A 5 -22.48 -15.36 -23.93
CA ASN A 5 -23.63 -15.62 -24.79
C ASN A 5 -23.30 -15.26 -26.26
N ASP A 6 -23.77 -16.12 -27.16
CA ASP A 6 -24.18 -16.04 -28.58
C ASP A 6 -24.53 -14.65 -29.19
N PRO A 7 -24.78 -14.45 -30.52
CA PRO A 7 -25.02 -15.46 -31.58
C PRO A 7 -24.46 -15.20 -33.01
N THR A 8 -24.42 -16.31 -33.76
CA THR A 8 -24.87 -16.53 -35.16
C THR A 8 -25.18 -15.31 -36.05
N VAL A 9 -24.50 -15.20 -37.20
CA VAL A 9 -25.00 -14.50 -38.41
C VAL A 9 -24.72 -15.34 -39.65
N VAL A 10 -25.80 -15.76 -40.30
CA VAL A 10 -25.88 -16.34 -41.65
C VAL A 10 -26.14 -15.20 -42.64
N PRO A 11 -25.66 -15.29 -43.89
CA PRO A 11 -26.45 -14.86 -45.05
C PRO A 11 -26.45 -15.99 -46.11
N THR A 12 -27.57 -16.60 -46.47
CA THR A 12 -28.68 -16.14 -47.33
C THR A 12 -28.22 -15.84 -48.77
N THR A 13 -28.62 -16.79 -49.62
CA THR A 13 -28.92 -16.82 -51.07
C THR A 13 -28.89 -15.51 -51.87
N ASP A 14 -28.48 -15.60 -53.14
CA ASP A 14 -29.27 -15.04 -54.25
C ASP A 14 -28.94 -15.64 -55.62
N ASP A 15 -30.01 -15.79 -56.38
CA ASP A 15 -30.19 -16.39 -57.69
C ASP A 15 -29.70 -15.52 -58.87
N THR A 16 -29.29 -16.17 -59.96
CA THR A 16 -29.46 -15.72 -61.36
C THR A 16 -29.36 -16.98 -62.23
N ASP A 17 -30.45 -17.64 -62.60
CA ASP A 17 -31.39 -17.29 -63.68
C ASP A 17 -30.73 -16.64 -64.90
N THR A 18 -30.55 -17.43 -65.98
CA THR A 18 -30.90 -17.00 -67.34
C THR A 18 -31.13 -18.23 -68.20
N GLY A 19 -32.40 -18.55 -68.42
CA GLY A 19 -32.83 -19.29 -69.59
C GLY A 19 -32.89 -18.39 -70.82
N TYR A 20 -32.50 -18.93 -71.98
CA TYR A 20 -33.23 -18.66 -73.21
C TYR A 20 -33.15 -19.88 -74.13
N LYS A 21 -34.34 -20.39 -74.44
CA LYS A 21 -34.63 -21.29 -75.56
C LYS A 21 -34.43 -20.53 -76.87
N THR A 22 -33.88 -21.22 -77.88
CA THR A 22 -34.33 -21.00 -79.26
C THR A 22 -34.21 -22.31 -80.03
N SER A 23 -35.35 -22.96 -80.22
CA SER A 23 -35.54 -24.03 -81.19
C SER A 23 -35.90 -23.40 -82.53
N LEU A 24 -35.22 -23.78 -83.61
CA LEU A 24 -35.79 -23.68 -84.96
C LEU A 24 -35.14 -24.76 -85.85
N GLU A 25 -35.89 -25.83 -86.08
CA GLU A 25 -35.81 -26.67 -87.29
C GLU A 25 -36.12 -25.77 -88.50
N ILE A 26 -35.75 -26.00 -89.77
CA ILE A 26 -36.00 -27.17 -90.65
C ILE A 26 -35.05 -27.06 -91.90
N PRO A 27 -35.16 -27.84 -93.01
CA PRO A 27 -34.07 -28.68 -93.51
C PRO A 27 -33.64 -28.37 -94.97
N THR A 28 -32.86 -29.30 -95.53
CA THR A 28 -32.61 -29.55 -96.97
C THR A 28 -31.86 -28.49 -97.77
N ARG A 29 -30.68 -28.87 -98.28
CA ARG A 29 -30.46 -29.03 -99.73
C ARG A 29 -29.10 -29.67 -100.02
N TRP A 30 -29.12 -30.72 -100.84
CA TRP A 30 -27.94 -31.38 -101.40
C TRP A 30 -27.24 -30.43 -102.37
N SER A 31 -25.92 -30.30 -102.25
CA SER A 31 -25.08 -29.73 -103.30
C SER A 31 -23.73 -30.42 -103.32
N SER A 32 -23.70 -31.54 -104.03
CA SER A 32 -22.52 -32.16 -104.60
C SER A 32 -21.79 -31.16 -105.49
N GLY A 33 -20.46 -31.06 -105.34
CA GLY A 33 -19.59 -30.46 -106.36
C GLY A 33 -18.69 -29.32 -105.86
N SER A 34 -17.48 -29.67 -105.41
CA SER A 34 -16.29 -29.28 -106.16
C SER A 34 -15.08 -30.04 -105.63
N THR A 35 -14.55 -30.92 -106.47
CA THR A 35 -13.20 -31.46 -106.38
C THR A 35 -12.25 -30.27 -106.54
N ARG A 36 -11.71 -29.77 -105.43
CA ARG A 36 -10.59 -28.83 -105.47
C ARG A 36 -9.27 -29.61 -105.49
N PRO A 37 -8.29 -29.16 -106.28
CA PRO A 37 -7.09 -29.91 -106.61
C PRO A 37 -6.28 -30.23 -105.35
N GLY A 38 -5.86 -31.50 -105.27
CA GLY A 38 -4.93 -31.98 -104.27
C GLY A 38 -3.59 -31.27 -104.45
N TYR A 39 -3.36 -30.25 -103.64
CA TYR A 39 -2.01 -29.80 -103.34
C TYR A 39 -1.36 -30.85 -102.45
N PRO A 40 -0.10 -31.26 -102.71
CA PRO A 40 0.65 -32.14 -101.81
C PRO A 40 0.89 -31.39 -100.49
N THR A 41 -0.07 -31.49 -99.56
CA THR A 41 0.08 -30.94 -98.22
C THR A 41 1.09 -31.81 -97.48
N SER A 42 2.29 -31.30 -97.28
CA SER A 42 3.26 -31.92 -96.39
C SER A 42 2.60 -32.18 -95.02
N PRO A 43 2.79 -33.34 -94.38
CA PRO A 43 2.17 -33.65 -93.09
C PRO A 43 2.44 -32.59 -92.00
N LEU A 44 3.52 -31.82 -92.15
CA LEU A 44 3.85 -30.65 -91.34
C LEU A 44 2.75 -29.57 -91.31
N THR A 45 2.05 -29.29 -92.41
CA THR A 45 1.02 -28.22 -92.42
C THR A 45 -0.18 -28.59 -91.57
N HIS A 46 -0.57 -29.88 -91.55
CA HIS A 46 -1.66 -30.36 -90.70
C HIS A 46 -1.29 -30.35 -89.22
N VAL A 47 -0.04 -30.71 -88.89
CA VAL A 47 0.48 -30.59 -87.51
C VAL A 47 0.51 -29.13 -87.06
N LEU A 48 0.92 -28.21 -87.93
CA LEU A 48 0.93 -26.77 -87.63
C LEU A 48 -0.48 -26.20 -87.41
N ILE A 49 -1.45 -26.56 -88.25
CA ILE A 49 -2.84 -26.12 -88.08
C ILE A 49 -3.43 -26.70 -86.79
N LEU A 50 -3.23 -27.99 -86.52
CA LEU A 50 -3.76 -28.65 -85.33
C LEU A 50 -3.12 -28.11 -84.04
N THR A 51 -1.81 -27.90 -84.02
CA THR A 51 -1.12 -27.27 -82.88
C THR A 51 -1.54 -25.81 -82.71
N SER A 52 -1.77 -25.06 -83.78
CA SER A 52 -2.26 -23.68 -83.70
C SER A 52 -3.65 -23.56 -83.07
N VAL A 53 -4.52 -24.57 -83.21
CA VAL A 53 -5.86 -24.57 -82.60
C VAL A 53 -5.81 -25.16 -81.19
N LEU A 54 -5.03 -26.23 -80.98
CA LEU A 54 -4.96 -26.91 -79.69
C LEU A 54 -4.14 -26.12 -78.66
N ALA A 55 -3.08 -25.42 -79.11
CA ALA A 55 -2.23 -24.62 -78.24
C ALA A 55 -3.00 -23.55 -77.46
N PRO A 56 -3.81 -22.64 -78.05
CA PRO A 56 -4.53 -21.64 -77.28
C PRO A 56 -5.55 -22.27 -76.31
N ILE A 57 -6.21 -23.37 -76.72
CA ILE A 57 -7.17 -24.08 -75.86
C ILE A 57 -6.50 -24.65 -74.61
N ALA A 58 -5.27 -25.19 -74.74
CA ALA A 58 -4.51 -25.69 -73.59
C ALA A 58 -3.79 -24.58 -72.81
N LEU A 59 -3.35 -23.52 -73.49
CA LEU A 59 -2.46 -22.50 -72.93
C LEU A 59 -3.23 -21.43 -72.15
N VAL A 60 -4.44 -21.05 -72.58
CA VAL A 60 -5.28 -20.08 -71.85
C VAL A 60 -5.59 -20.53 -70.42
N PRO A 61 -6.13 -21.75 -70.15
CA PRO A 61 -6.41 -22.18 -68.78
C PRO A 61 -5.14 -22.30 -67.94
N TYR A 62 -4.02 -22.75 -68.54
CA TYR A 62 -2.74 -22.80 -67.86
C TYR A 62 -2.26 -21.41 -67.42
N LEU A 63 -2.36 -20.41 -68.31
CA LEU A 63 -2.00 -19.03 -67.99
C LEU A 63 -2.93 -18.43 -66.94
N ALA A 64 -4.23 -18.72 -66.97
CA ALA A 64 -5.19 -18.27 -65.97
C ALA A 64 -4.83 -18.81 -64.56
N VAL A 65 -4.55 -20.12 -64.45
CA VAL A 65 -4.11 -20.76 -63.20
C VAL A 65 -2.77 -20.17 -62.74
N ARG A 66 -1.82 -19.98 -63.65
CA ARG A 66 -0.51 -19.38 -63.31
C ARG A 66 -0.66 -17.97 -62.74
N ARG A 67 -1.52 -17.13 -63.34
CA ARG A 67 -1.80 -15.79 -62.82
C ARG A 67 -2.48 -15.84 -61.45
N HIS A 68 -3.40 -16.78 -61.25
CA HIS A 68 -4.07 -16.97 -59.96
C HIS A 68 -3.09 -17.40 -58.86
N LEU A 69 -2.23 -18.39 -59.13
CA LEU A 69 -1.20 -18.84 -58.19
C LEU A 69 -0.26 -17.70 -57.77
N LEU A 70 0.17 -16.87 -58.72
CA LEU A 70 0.99 -15.71 -58.40
C LEU A 70 0.25 -14.72 -57.49
N ARG A 71 -1.03 -14.45 -57.76
CA ARG A 71 -1.86 -13.58 -56.91
C ARG A 71 -2.00 -14.15 -55.50
N VAL A 72 -2.27 -15.45 -55.36
CA VAL A 72 -2.38 -16.13 -54.07
C VAL A 72 -1.04 -16.07 -53.32
N HIS A 73 0.09 -16.30 -53.98
CA HIS A 73 1.40 -16.18 -53.34
C HIS A 73 1.68 -14.77 -52.83
N THR A 74 1.36 -13.73 -53.62
CA THR A 74 1.51 -12.35 -53.16
C THR A 74 0.58 -12.02 -51.99
N GLN A 75 -0.61 -12.60 -51.95
CA GLN A 75 -1.55 -12.41 -50.85
C GLN A 75 -1.08 -13.15 -49.59
N LEU A 76 -0.60 -14.40 -49.74
CA LEU A 76 -0.01 -15.16 -48.64
C LEU A 76 1.22 -14.47 -48.07
N SER A 77 2.08 -13.87 -48.90
CA SER A 77 3.24 -13.13 -48.38
C SER A 77 2.81 -11.92 -47.56
N ARG A 78 1.80 -11.17 -48.02
CA ARG A 78 1.23 -10.04 -47.27
C ARG A 78 0.57 -10.49 -45.97
N MET A 79 -0.19 -11.58 -46.00
CA MET A 79 -0.81 -12.13 -44.79
C MET A 79 0.24 -12.60 -43.79
N ASN A 80 1.30 -13.27 -44.26
CA ASN A 80 2.41 -13.71 -43.40
C ASN A 80 3.14 -12.53 -42.77
N GLU A 81 3.36 -11.44 -43.51
CA GLU A 81 3.94 -10.21 -42.97
C GLU A 81 3.08 -9.62 -41.85
N THR A 82 1.75 -9.52 -42.05
CA THR A 82 0.84 -9.04 -41.00
C THR A 82 0.78 -9.98 -39.79
N GLN A 83 0.88 -11.30 -40.01
CA GLN A 83 0.89 -12.28 -38.92
C GLN A 83 2.14 -12.14 -38.05
N ILE A 84 3.31 -11.92 -38.66
CA ILE A 84 4.55 -11.70 -37.93
C ILE A 84 4.46 -10.41 -37.09
N LEU A 85 3.89 -9.34 -37.64
CA LEU A 85 3.68 -8.09 -36.91
C LEU A 85 2.74 -8.27 -35.73
N LEU A 86 1.57 -8.87 -35.94
CA LEU A 86 0.61 -9.16 -34.88
C LEU A 86 1.21 -10.06 -33.80
N GLN A 87 1.99 -11.09 -34.17
CA GLN A 87 2.66 -11.96 -33.21
C GLN A 87 3.69 -11.19 -32.38
N ARG A 88 4.40 -10.24 -32.98
CA ARG A 88 5.34 -9.38 -32.27
C ARG A 88 4.62 -8.45 -31.29
N ASP A 89 3.52 -7.85 -31.72
CA ASP A 89 2.75 -6.91 -30.90
C ASP A 89 2.07 -7.64 -29.73
N LEU A 90 1.56 -8.87 -29.95
CA LEU A 90 1.03 -9.71 -28.88
C LEU A 90 2.12 -10.08 -27.86
N LYS A 91 3.32 -10.43 -28.33
CA LYS A 91 4.47 -10.70 -27.45
C LYS A 91 4.85 -9.46 -26.64
N ALA A 92 4.89 -8.29 -27.28
CA ALA A 92 5.18 -7.02 -26.61
C ALA A 92 4.12 -6.71 -25.53
N ALA A 93 2.84 -6.83 -25.88
CA ALA A 93 1.73 -6.60 -24.95
C ALA A 93 1.74 -7.60 -23.78
N LEU A 94 2.08 -8.87 -24.02
CA LEU A 94 2.21 -9.88 -22.97
C LEU A 94 3.37 -9.58 -22.01
N VAL A 95 4.51 -9.12 -22.53
CA VAL A 95 5.65 -8.69 -21.71
C VAL A 95 5.27 -7.49 -20.87
N GLU A 96 4.64 -6.47 -21.47
CA GLU A 96 4.18 -5.29 -20.76
C GLU A 96 3.16 -5.64 -19.66
N ALA A 97 2.19 -6.50 -19.96
CA ALA A 97 1.20 -6.95 -18.99
C ALA A 97 1.84 -7.72 -17.81
N ASN A 98 2.86 -8.53 -18.08
CA ASN A 98 3.61 -9.21 -17.02
C ASN A 98 4.40 -8.24 -16.15
N ILE A 99 5.03 -7.22 -16.74
CA ILE A 99 5.71 -6.15 -15.98
C ILE A 99 4.72 -5.43 -15.06
N ARG A 100 3.57 -4.99 -15.59
CA ARG A 100 2.52 -4.33 -14.77
C ARG A 100 2.00 -5.22 -13.64
N ARG A 101 1.85 -6.53 -13.88
CA ARG A 101 1.44 -7.49 -12.83
C ARG A 101 2.50 -7.62 -11.75
N GLU A 102 3.78 -7.63 -12.12
CA GLU A 102 4.89 -7.70 -11.17
C GLU A 102 4.98 -6.42 -10.33
N GLU A 103 4.83 -5.25 -10.95
CA GLU A 103 4.73 -3.97 -10.25
C GLU A 103 3.54 -3.95 -9.29
N GLN A 104 2.36 -4.42 -9.71
CA GLN A 104 1.19 -4.52 -8.83
C GLN A 104 1.44 -5.45 -7.64
N LYS A 105 2.16 -6.57 -7.83
CA LYS A 105 2.54 -7.44 -6.72
C LYS A 105 3.46 -6.72 -5.74
N ARG A 106 4.48 -6.02 -6.24
CA ARG A 106 5.41 -5.23 -5.40
C ARG A 106 4.66 -4.14 -4.63
N VAL A 107 3.78 -3.40 -5.28
CA VAL A 107 2.96 -2.38 -4.60
C VAL A 107 2.10 -3.02 -3.51
N ARG A 108 1.48 -4.18 -3.78
CA ARG A 108 0.70 -4.90 -2.76
C ARG A 108 1.54 -5.37 -1.58
N THR A 109 2.76 -5.84 -1.81
CA THR A 109 3.66 -6.23 -0.70
C THR A 109 4.05 -5.01 0.11
N LEU A 110 4.47 -3.91 -0.52
CA LEU A 110 4.79 -2.66 0.18
C LEU A 110 3.59 -2.14 1.00
N VAL A 111 2.38 -2.15 0.44
CA VAL A 111 1.17 -1.74 1.16
C VAL A 111 0.89 -2.67 2.35
N GLY A 112 1.13 -3.98 2.19
CA GLY A 112 1.05 -4.95 3.28
C GLY A 112 2.04 -4.66 4.40
N ASP A 113 3.29 -4.39 4.05
CA ASP A 113 4.38 -4.08 5.00
C ASP A 113 4.09 -2.78 5.76
N VAL A 114 3.69 -1.72 5.06
CA VAL A 114 3.30 -0.44 5.66
C VAL A 114 2.12 -0.63 6.61
N ARG A 115 1.11 -1.42 6.21
CA ARG A 115 -0.03 -1.72 7.08
C ARG A 115 0.41 -2.46 8.34
N SER A 116 1.33 -3.42 8.24
CA SER A 116 1.87 -4.13 9.39
C SER A 116 2.67 -3.21 10.31
N GLN A 117 3.44 -2.26 9.76
CA GLN A 117 4.17 -1.27 10.54
C GLN A 117 3.22 -0.32 11.29
N ILE A 118 2.16 0.16 10.62
CA ILE A 118 1.14 1.00 11.26
C ILE A 118 0.47 0.26 12.41
N GLU A 119 0.13 -1.02 12.23
CA GLU A 119 -0.46 -1.83 13.31
C GLU A 119 0.52 -2.01 14.49
N GLY A 120 1.81 -2.23 14.21
CA GLY A 120 2.85 -2.30 15.23
C GLY A 120 3.03 -0.99 16.01
N VAL A 121 3.00 0.15 15.32
CA VAL A 121 3.04 1.48 15.96
C VAL A 121 1.79 1.71 16.81
N ARG A 122 0.61 1.33 16.30
CA ARG A 122 -0.65 1.43 17.03
C ARG A 122 -0.64 0.58 18.30
N SER A 123 -0.17 -0.66 18.22
CA SER A 123 -0.04 -1.52 19.40
C SER A 123 0.95 -0.93 20.41
N GLY A 124 2.08 -0.40 19.93
CA GLY A 124 3.06 0.31 20.77
C GLY A 124 2.47 1.51 21.49
N LEU A 125 1.69 2.35 20.80
CA LEU A 125 0.97 3.49 21.40
C LEU A 125 0.01 3.05 22.51
N THR A 126 -0.74 1.96 22.31
CA THR A 126 -1.63 1.45 23.37
C THR A 126 -0.88 0.90 24.57
N GLN A 127 0.30 0.31 24.37
CA GLN A 127 1.14 -0.17 25.46
C GLN A 127 1.76 1.01 26.22
N ASN A 128 2.34 1.96 25.50
CA ASN A 128 2.92 3.17 26.07
C ASN A 128 1.87 4.00 26.82
N GLY A 129 0.62 4.05 26.32
CA GLY A 129 -0.49 4.69 27.03
C GLY A 129 -0.78 4.03 28.39
N ARG A 130 -0.78 2.69 28.45
CA ARG A 130 -0.94 1.96 29.71
C ARG A 130 0.23 2.14 30.67
N GLU A 131 1.45 2.21 30.15
CA GLU A 131 2.64 2.51 30.94
C GLU A 131 2.58 3.95 31.49
N GLY A 132 2.16 4.91 30.67
CA GLY A 132 1.90 6.29 31.09
C GLY A 132 0.86 6.37 32.21
N GLU A 133 -0.27 5.66 32.09
CA GLU A 133 -1.29 5.60 33.14
C GLU A 133 -0.80 4.93 34.44
N ARG A 134 0.19 4.02 34.37
CA ARG A 134 0.81 3.43 35.57
C ARG A 134 1.72 4.45 36.25
N ILE A 135 2.58 5.11 35.46
CA ILE A 135 3.48 6.16 35.96
C ILE A 135 2.68 7.30 36.59
N GLU A 136 1.59 7.74 35.94
CA GLU A 136 0.72 8.80 36.48
C GLU A 136 0.09 8.38 37.81
N ARG A 137 -0.35 7.12 37.94
CA ARG A 137 -0.88 6.59 39.21
C ARG A 137 0.18 6.51 40.30
N GLU A 138 1.39 6.07 39.96
CA GLU A 138 2.52 6.02 40.91
C GLU A 138 2.91 7.42 41.39
N LEU A 139 3.04 8.39 40.48
CA LEU A 139 3.28 9.79 40.82
C LEU A 139 2.19 10.35 41.73
N ARG A 140 0.93 10.08 41.43
CA ARG A 140 -0.19 10.50 42.27
C ARG A 140 -0.15 9.86 43.65
N GLY A 141 0.24 8.58 43.73
CA GLY A 141 0.46 7.88 45.00
C GLY A 141 1.56 8.52 45.84
N LEU A 142 2.71 8.81 45.23
CA LEU A 142 3.84 9.47 45.88
C LEU A 142 3.49 10.87 46.39
N VAL A 143 2.72 11.64 45.62
CA VAL A 143 2.26 12.98 46.04
C VAL A 143 1.35 12.87 47.26
N GLU A 144 0.44 11.89 47.29
CA GLU A 144 -0.47 11.71 48.41
C GLU A 144 0.23 11.17 49.67
N GLU A 145 1.19 10.27 49.51
CA GLU A 145 2.05 9.81 50.60
C GLU A 145 2.87 10.96 51.19
N ASN A 146 3.47 11.80 50.33
CA ASN A 146 4.22 12.98 50.76
C ASN A 146 3.31 14.00 51.49
N ARG A 147 2.06 14.16 51.07
CA ARG A 147 1.08 14.95 51.85
C ARG A 147 0.80 14.32 53.21
N GLY A 148 0.65 12.99 53.27
CA GLY A 148 0.45 12.26 54.52
C GLY A 148 1.61 12.45 55.49
N THR A 149 2.86 12.34 55.03
CA THR A 149 4.05 12.57 55.85
C THR A 149 4.15 14.03 56.30
N LYS A 150 3.86 15.00 55.42
CA LYS A 150 3.80 16.43 55.79
C LYS A 150 2.75 16.71 56.87
N LEU A 151 1.58 16.06 56.81
CA LEU A 151 0.56 16.16 57.86
C LEU A 151 1.05 15.55 59.19
N GLN A 152 1.66 14.37 59.18
CA GLN A 152 2.23 13.75 60.38
C GLN A 152 3.33 14.60 61.02
N LEU A 153 4.16 15.24 60.21
CA LEU A 153 5.18 16.18 60.69
C LEU A 153 4.55 17.45 61.29
N SER A 154 3.43 17.92 60.73
CA SER A 154 2.68 19.04 61.30
C SER A 154 2.06 18.72 62.66
N THR A 155 1.56 17.50 62.88
CA THR A 155 1.03 17.09 64.19
C THR A 155 2.14 16.90 65.22
N LEU A 156 3.29 16.34 64.82
CA LEU A 156 4.50 16.27 65.66
C LEU A 156 4.95 17.65 66.14
N ARG A 157 4.81 18.68 65.30
CA ARG A 157 5.10 20.07 65.66
C ARG A 157 4.13 20.60 66.71
N GLU A 158 2.83 20.41 66.52
CA GLU A 158 1.81 20.82 67.51
C GLU A 158 2.07 20.15 68.86
N LEU A 159 2.46 18.86 68.85
CA LEU A 159 2.87 18.13 70.04
C LEU A 159 4.13 18.75 70.68
N GLY A 160 5.15 19.07 69.88
CA GLY A 160 6.37 19.74 70.35
C GLY A 160 6.07 21.08 71.04
N LYS A 161 5.16 21.88 70.48
CA LYS A 161 4.72 23.14 71.09
C LYS A 161 4.00 22.91 72.42
N SER A 162 3.04 21.99 72.46
CA SER A 162 2.34 21.64 73.70
C SER A 162 3.30 21.11 74.77
N LEU A 163 4.33 20.36 74.37
CA LEU A 163 5.34 19.82 75.27
C LEU A 163 6.23 20.94 75.85
N ALA A 164 6.59 21.94 75.04
CA ALA A 164 7.28 23.14 75.50
C ALA A 164 6.44 23.95 76.50
N ASP A 165 5.14 24.11 76.25
CA ASP A 165 4.21 24.80 77.15
C ASP A 165 4.07 24.06 78.48
N VAL A 166 3.99 22.72 78.47
CA VAL A 166 3.99 21.89 79.69
C VAL A 166 5.31 22.03 80.45
N ALA A 167 6.46 22.00 79.77
CA ALA A 167 7.76 22.21 80.42
C ALA A 167 7.86 23.59 81.08
N ALA A 168 7.37 24.64 80.40
CA ALA A 168 7.33 25.99 80.93
C ALA A 168 6.44 26.08 82.17
N PHE A 169 5.24 25.48 82.12
CA PHE A 169 4.34 25.42 83.27
C PHE A 169 4.94 24.65 84.44
N MET A 170 5.53 23.47 84.21
CA MET A 170 6.19 22.69 85.26
C MET A 170 7.32 23.48 85.92
N HIS A 171 8.11 24.19 85.12
CA HIS A 171 9.17 25.06 85.63
C HIS A 171 8.62 26.21 86.48
N GLU A 172 7.54 26.86 86.03
CA GLU A 172 6.87 27.92 86.78
C GLU A 172 6.30 27.42 88.12
N VAL A 173 5.65 26.24 88.12
CA VAL A 173 5.14 25.61 89.34
C VAL A 173 6.26 25.27 90.32
N GLU A 174 7.40 24.78 89.84
CA GLU A 174 8.57 24.55 90.71
C GLU A 174 9.11 25.82 91.34
N ILE A 175 9.16 26.91 90.56
CA ILE A 175 9.55 28.24 91.06
C ILE A 175 8.59 28.69 92.16
N GLN A 176 7.27 28.55 91.95
CA GLN A 176 6.25 28.95 92.95
C GLN A 176 6.31 28.11 94.24
N GLN A 177 6.68 26.83 94.14
CA GLN A 177 6.78 25.94 95.31
C GLN A 177 8.13 26.04 96.04
N GLY A 178 9.04 26.91 95.58
CA GLY A 178 10.33 27.16 96.23
C GLY A 178 11.37 26.05 96.02
N PHE A 179 11.18 25.19 95.02
CA PHE A 179 12.20 24.21 94.65
C PHE A 179 13.38 24.93 93.97
N VAL A 180 14.59 24.75 94.49
CA VAL A 180 15.80 25.34 93.89
C VAL A 180 16.11 24.61 92.59
N THR A 181 16.13 25.36 91.48
CA THR A 181 16.48 24.87 90.15
C THR A 181 17.89 24.28 90.18
N ARG A 182 18.02 22.96 90.12
CA ARG A 182 19.32 22.30 89.95
C ARG A 182 19.63 22.17 88.46
N PRO A 183 20.87 22.46 88.02
CA PRO A 183 21.25 22.40 86.61
C PRO A 183 21.21 20.98 86.02
N ASN A 184 21.24 19.95 86.87
CA ASN A 184 20.98 18.56 86.50
C ASN A 184 19.62 18.16 87.08
N ASP A 185 18.55 18.55 86.39
CA ASP A 185 17.19 18.26 86.81
C ASP A 185 16.86 16.76 86.62
N GLY A 186 16.74 16.04 87.74
CA GLY A 186 16.36 14.62 87.75
C GLY A 186 14.89 14.37 87.44
N ARG A 187 14.04 15.41 87.49
CA ARG A 187 12.59 15.31 87.23
C ARG A 187 12.26 15.33 85.74
N GLY A 188 13.19 15.77 84.91
CA GLY A 188 13.13 15.63 83.46
C GLY A 188 12.46 16.79 82.73
N ILE A 189 12.28 17.96 83.35
CA ILE A 189 11.73 19.15 82.70
C ILE A 189 12.63 19.58 81.54
N GLU A 190 13.95 19.51 81.75
CA GLU A 190 14.91 19.83 80.69
C GLU A 190 14.91 18.79 79.55
N ARG A 191 14.61 17.51 79.87
CA ARG A 191 14.43 16.48 78.82
C ARG A 191 13.22 16.78 77.95
N ILE A 192 12.12 17.21 78.56
CA ILE A 192 10.88 17.60 77.88
C ILE A 192 11.14 18.81 76.97
N ARG A 193 11.85 19.83 77.46
CA ARG A 193 12.24 21.00 76.66
C ARG A 193 13.16 20.64 75.50
N GLN A 194 14.17 19.80 75.72
CA GLN A 194 15.05 19.31 74.65
C GLN A 194 14.30 18.49 73.60
N LEU A 195 13.31 17.69 74.01
CA LEU A 195 12.46 16.92 73.10
C LEU A 195 11.60 17.84 72.24
N ALA A 196 11.02 18.89 72.83
CA ALA A 196 10.26 19.90 72.10
C ALA A 196 11.12 20.60 71.03
N TYR A 197 12.34 21.05 71.38
CA TYR A 197 13.27 21.65 70.42
C TYR A 197 13.71 20.69 69.32
N LYS A 198 13.90 19.40 69.63
CA LYS A 198 14.21 18.38 68.61
C LYS A 198 13.05 18.18 67.63
N LEU A 199 11.80 18.18 68.12
CA LEU A 199 10.61 18.07 67.26
C LEU A 199 10.41 19.31 66.38
N GLU A 200 10.78 20.50 66.87
CA GLU A 200 10.70 21.74 66.09
C GLU A 200 11.81 21.83 65.01
N SER A 201 13.04 21.43 65.35
CA SER A 201 14.18 21.46 64.41
C SER A 201 14.10 20.44 63.27
N LEU A 202 13.47 19.28 63.48
CA LEU A 202 13.22 18.31 62.41
C LEU A 202 12.41 18.88 61.23
N GLN A 203 11.65 19.95 61.44
CA GLN A 203 10.90 20.62 60.39
C GLN A 203 11.69 21.73 59.68
N SER A 204 12.58 22.44 60.39
CA SER A 204 13.41 23.47 59.74
C SER A 204 14.30 22.85 58.68
N ASP A 205 14.84 21.67 58.93
CA ASP A 205 15.68 20.95 57.97
C ASP A 205 14.90 20.50 56.73
N LEU A 206 13.63 20.11 56.90
CA LEU A 206 12.75 19.71 55.79
C LEU A 206 12.25 20.88 54.92
N LYS A 207 12.19 22.11 55.45
CA LYS A 207 11.79 23.30 54.67
C LYS A 207 12.91 23.81 53.75
N VAL A 208 14.17 23.51 54.03
CA VAL A 208 15.32 24.00 53.25
C VAL A 208 15.46 23.27 51.90
N GLU A 209 15.01 22.01 51.82
CA GLU A 209 15.08 21.23 50.57
C GLU A 209 13.99 21.60 49.54
N ASP A 210 12.78 21.96 49.99
CA ASP A 210 11.65 22.31 49.07
C ASP A 210 11.88 23.64 48.32
N VAL A 211 12.72 24.55 48.84
CA VAL A 211 13.00 25.85 48.18
C VAL A 211 14.12 25.72 47.12
N SER A 212 15.04 24.79 47.30
CA SER A 212 16.20 24.64 46.41
C SER A 212 15.86 23.97 45.07
N GLN A 213 14.72 23.26 44.96
CA GLN A 213 14.30 22.60 43.72
C GLN A 213 13.39 23.48 42.83
N ALA A 214 12.86 24.59 43.36
CA ALA A 214 11.98 25.49 42.61
C ALA A 214 12.75 26.48 41.71
N GLU A 215 14.03 26.74 41.97
CA GLU A 215 14.82 27.70 41.19
C GLU A 215 15.50 27.10 39.95
N ASP A 216 15.68 25.77 39.86
CA ASP A 216 16.50 25.15 38.81
C ASP A 216 15.72 24.67 37.56
N GLN A 217 14.39 24.79 37.53
CA GLN A 217 13.56 24.36 36.38
C GLN A 217 13.17 25.49 35.42
N THR A 218 13.49 26.76 35.69
CA THR A 218 13.02 27.89 34.86
C THR A 218 13.97 28.21 33.68
N THR A 219 15.15 27.59 33.61
CA THR A 219 16.18 27.92 32.60
C THR A 219 16.34 26.91 31.45
N GLN A 220 15.64 25.76 31.43
CA GLN A 220 15.78 24.76 30.36
C GLN A 220 14.62 24.70 29.35
N SER A 221 13.52 25.44 29.52
CA SER A 221 12.35 25.38 28.62
C SER A 221 12.46 26.28 27.36
N SER A 222 13.51 27.10 27.22
CA SER A 222 13.61 28.07 26.11
C SER A 222 14.54 27.70 24.95
N ALA A 223 15.16 26.50 24.93
CA ALA A 223 16.14 26.15 23.90
C ALA A 223 15.59 25.34 22.70
N ASP A 224 14.42 24.71 22.80
CA ASP A 224 14.03 23.66 21.83
C ASP A 224 12.91 24.03 20.83
N LYS A 225 12.59 25.33 20.68
CA LYS A 225 11.57 25.80 19.70
C LYS A 225 12.13 26.46 18.44
N SER A 226 13.45 26.43 18.23
CA SER A 226 14.09 27.14 17.10
C SER A 226 14.43 26.25 15.91
N SER A 227 14.16 24.95 15.95
CA SER A 227 14.61 24.01 14.89
C SER A 227 13.52 23.51 13.93
N GLU A 228 12.27 24.00 14.04
CA GLU A 228 11.14 23.49 13.23
C GLU A 228 10.68 24.48 12.13
N ARG A 229 11.57 25.37 11.67
CA ARG A 229 11.28 26.33 10.58
C ARG A 229 12.35 26.36 9.50
N GLU A 230 12.85 25.22 9.03
CA GLU A 230 13.35 25.11 7.64
C GLU A 230 13.29 23.64 7.22
N LEU A 231 12.32 23.31 6.35
CA LEU A 231 12.39 22.41 5.19
C LEU A 231 10.98 22.14 4.63
#